data_AF-A0A837NC31-F1
#
_entry.id   AF-A0A837NC31-F1
#
_cell.length_a   1.000
_cell.length_b   1.000
_cell.length_c   1.000
_cell.angle_alpha   90.00
_cell.angle_beta   90.00
_cell.angle_gamma   90.00
#
_symmetry.space_group_name_H-M   'P 1'
#
loop_
_entity.id
_entity.type
_entity.pdbx_description
1 polymer ?
#
loop_
_entity_poly.entity_id
_entity_poly.type
_entity_poly.pdbx_seq_one_letter_code
_entity_poly.pdbx_strand_id
1 'polypeptide(L)' 'MKLSSGITTSLAVLTLFASASSEAHRVWIKPSASIVSGDSEWLTFDAAIANGIFYPDHYPLSLDRVEAMAPDGSAVTLE' A
#
# COMPACT_ATOMS: atom_id res chain seq x y z
N MET A 1 -39.48 13.03 13.89
CA MET A 1 -39.28 14.17 12.96
C MET A 1 -39.33 13.67 11.53
N LYS A 2 -40.18 14.24 10.65
CA LYS A 2 -40.18 13.93 9.21
C LYS A 2 -39.18 14.86 8.53
N LEU A 3 -38.09 14.32 8.00
CA LEU A 3 -37.11 15.09 7.22
C LEU A 3 -37.72 15.47 5.86
N SER A 4 -37.42 16.67 5.36
CA SER A 4 -37.95 17.14 4.08
C SER A 4 -37.38 16.32 2.92
N SER A 5 -38.18 16.12 1.86
CA SER A 5 -37.77 15.30 0.71
C SER A 5 -36.48 15.79 0.07
N GLY A 6 -36.20 17.10 0.13
CA GLY A 6 -34.95 17.67 -0.38
C GLY A 6 -33.71 17.29 0.43
N ILE A 7 -33.81 17.20 1.75
CA ILE A 7 -32.72 16.73 2.61
C ILE A 7 -32.43 15.24 2.33
N THR A 8 -33.49 14.44 2.19
CA THR A 8 -33.37 13.01 1.87
C THR A 8 -32.69 12.77 0.52
N THR A 9 -33.07 13.52 -0.53
CA THR A 9 -32.44 13.41 -1.85
C THR A 9 -30.98 13.86 -1.82
N SER A 10 -30.66 14.96 -1.13
CA SER A 10 -29.28 15.46 -1.06
C SER A 10 -28.35 14.49 -0.32
N LEU A 11 -28.83 13.84 0.73
CA LEU A 11 -28.07 12.84 1.48
C LEU A 11 -27.84 11.57 0.65
N ALA A 12 -28.84 11.13 -0.11
CA ALA A 12 -28.72 9.97 -1.01
C ALA A 12 -27.67 10.21 -2.11
N VAL A 13 -27.62 11.42 -2.68
CA VAL A 13 -26.61 11.79 -3.67
C VAL A 13 -25.21 11.78 -3.06
N LEU A 14 -25.05 12.32 -1.84
CA LEU A 14 -23.75 12.32 -1.16
C LEU A 14 -23.24 10.90 -0.88
N THR A 15 -24.13 9.96 -0.53
CA THR A 15 -23.73 8.56 -0.29
C THR A 15 -23.28 7.82 -1.54
N LEU A 16 -23.76 8.19 -2.74
CA LEU A 16 -23.30 7.58 -3.99
C LEU A 16 -21.83 7.93 -4.28
N PHE A 17 -21.42 9.16 -3.96
CA PHE A 17 -20.04 9.62 -4.14
C PHE A 17 -19.11 9.28 -2.97
N ALA A 18 -19.65 8.81 -1.84
CA ALA A 18 -18.89 8.36 -0.69
C ALA A 18 -18.35 6.93 -0.82
N SER A 19 -18.57 6.26 -1.96
CA SER A 19 -18.07 4.91 -2.20
C SER A 19 -16.54 4.91 -2.19
N ALA A 20 -15.96 4.36 -1.14
CA ALA A 20 -14.51 4.14 -1.07
C ALA A 20 -14.11 3.13 -2.16
N SER A 21 -12.99 3.40 -2.84
CA SER A 21 -12.38 2.43 -3.74
C SER A 21 -12.05 1.17 -2.96
N SER A 22 -12.70 0.06 -3.29
CA SER A 22 -12.34 -1.25 -2.75
C SER A 22 -11.08 -1.73 -3.45
N GLU A 23 -9.95 -1.67 -2.75
CA GLU A 23 -8.71 -2.28 -3.22
C GLU A 23 -8.77 -3.78 -2.94
N ALA A 24 -8.97 -4.59 -3.98
CA ALA A 24 -9.04 -6.04 -3.83
C ALA A 24 -7.66 -6.69 -3.67
N HIS A 25 -6.62 -6.10 -4.28
CA HIS A 25 -5.26 -6.63 -4.22
C HIS A 25 -4.45 -5.90 -3.16
N ARG A 26 -3.71 -6.64 -2.36
CA ARG A 26 -2.90 -6.06 -1.27
C ARG A 26 -1.47 -5.86 -1.74
N VAL A 27 -0.96 -4.65 -1.56
CA VAL A 27 0.48 -4.38 -1.66
C VAL A 27 1.17 -4.93 -0.42
N TRP A 28 2.29 -5.63 -0.60
CA TRP A 28 3.18 -6.01 0.50
C TRP A 28 4.65 -5.87 0.10
N ILE A 29 5.48 -5.60 1.10
CA ILE A 29 6.94 -5.63 1.04
C ILE A 29 7.41 -6.51 2.19
N LYS A 30 8.28 -7.48 1.91
CA LYS A 30 8.78 -8.46 2.89
C LYS A 30 10.31 -8.53 2.82
N PRO A 31 11.02 -8.31 3.93
CA PRO A 31 12.47 -8.46 3.95
C PRO A 31 12.89 -9.94 3.92
N SER A 32 14.12 -10.20 3.47
CA SER A 32 14.75 -11.52 3.53
C SER A 32 15.10 -11.95 4.96
N ALA A 33 15.39 -10.99 5.85
CA ALA A 33 15.65 -11.20 7.27
C ALA A 33 15.20 -9.99 8.11
N SER A 34 14.89 -10.21 9.39
CA SER A 34 14.56 -9.14 10.35
C SER A 34 15.70 -8.82 11.32
N ILE A 35 16.73 -9.67 11.35
CA ILE A 35 17.90 -9.55 12.21
C ILE A 35 19.11 -9.90 11.35
N VAL A 36 20.10 -9.02 11.39
CA VAL A 36 21.39 -9.17 10.70
C VAL A 36 22.51 -8.95 11.71
N SER A 37 23.72 -9.42 11.42
CA SER A 37 24.88 -9.25 12.31
C SER A 37 26.14 -9.01 11.48
N GLY A 38 26.86 -7.94 11.82
CA GLY A 38 28.04 -7.48 11.06
C GLY A 38 27.81 -6.11 10.42
N ASP A 39 28.90 -5.49 9.97
CA ASP A 39 28.92 -4.09 9.50
C ASP A 39 28.66 -3.94 7.98
N SER A 40 28.45 -5.05 7.26
CA SER A 40 28.36 -5.05 5.79
C SER A 40 27.36 -6.08 5.27
N GLU A 41 26.26 -6.27 5.99
CA GLU A 41 25.20 -7.18 5.56
C GLU A 41 24.35 -6.55 4.44
N TRP A 42 23.87 -7.39 3.52
CA TRP A 42 22.95 -7.00 2.46
C TRP A 42 21.58 -7.64 2.69
N LEU A 43 20.52 -6.86 2.49
CA LEU A 43 19.13 -7.30 2.58
C LEU A 43 18.47 -7.20 1.21
N THR A 44 17.59 -8.15 0.92
CA THR A 44 16.70 -8.10 -0.22
C THR A 44 15.26 -7.96 0.25
N PHE A 45 14.42 -7.40 -0.61
CA PHE A 45 13.01 -7.20 -0.35
C PHE A 45 12.20 -7.82 -1.47
N ASP A 46 11.31 -8.73 -1.10
CA ASP A 46 10.26 -9.20 -2.01
C ASP A 46 9.10 -8.20 -1.94
N ALA A 47 8.56 -7.78 -3.08
CA ALA A 47 7.45 -6.84 -3.12
C ALA A 47 6.46 -7.17 -4.24
N ALA A 48 5.17 -7.24 -3.90
CA ALA A 48 4.13 -7.55 -4.86
C ALA A 48 2.77 -6.93 -4.50
N ILE A 49 1.94 -6.78 -5.53
CA ILE A 49 0.51 -6.57 -5.45
C ILE A 49 -0.12 -7.95 -5.61
N ALA A 50 -0.79 -8.46 -4.57
CA ALA A 50 -1.21 -9.86 -4.51
C ALA A 50 -2.55 -10.08 -3.80
N ASN A 51 -3.18 -11.22 -4.07
CA ASN A 51 -4.32 -11.69 -3.29
C ASN A 51 -3.84 -12.32 -1.98
N GLY A 52 -2.82 -13.18 -2.03
CA GLY A 52 -2.14 -13.72 -0.85
C GLY A 52 -1.10 -12.75 -0.25
N ILE A 53 -1.08 -12.60 1.07
CA ILE A 53 0.01 -11.86 1.74
C ILE A 53 1.27 -12.73 1.69
N PHE A 54 2.39 -12.16 1.22
CA PHE A 54 3.68 -12.84 1.06
C PHE A 54 3.68 -14.00 0.05
N TYR A 55 2.70 -14.02 -0.86
CA TYR A 55 2.66 -14.95 -1.99
C TYR A 55 2.43 -14.15 -3.29
N PRO A 56 3.41 -14.07 -4.21
CA PRO A 56 3.35 -13.18 -5.37
C PRO A 56 2.51 -13.78 -6.51
N ASP A 57 1.19 -13.79 -6.36
CA ASP A 57 0.24 -14.46 -7.27
C ASP A 57 -0.42 -13.58 -8.34
N HIS A 58 -0.04 -12.30 -8.42
CA HIS A 58 -0.72 -11.36 -9.31
C HIS A 58 0.21 -10.41 -10.08
N TYR A 59 0.86 -9.45 -9.40
CA TYR A 59 1.70 -8.46 -10.09
C TYR A 59 2.91 -8.03 -9.25
N PRO A 60 4.13 -7.91 -9.82
CA PRO A 60 5.28 -7.40 -9.08
C PRO A 60 5.09 -5.91 -8.74
N LEU A 61 5.56 -5.48 -7.57
CA LEU A 61 5.59 -4.06 -7.26
C LEU A 61 6.74 -3.41 -8.05
N SER A 62 6.43 -2.36 -8.81
CA SER A 62 7.43 -1.63 -9.60
C SER A 62 8.31 -0.73 -8.72
N LEU A 63 9.60 -0.63 -9.03
CA LEU A 63 10.58 0.12 -8.23
C LEU A 63 10.33 1.63 -8.20
N ASP A 64 9.67 2.19 -9.21
CA ASP A 64 9.22 3.60 -9.23
C ASP A 64 8.21 3.93 -8.12
N ARG A 65 7.64 2.91 -7.47
CA ARG A 65 6.71 3.03 -6.34
C ARG A 65 7.37 2.73 -4.99
N VAL A 66 8.69 2.55 -4.95
CA VAL A 66 9.45 2.24 -3.74
C VAL A 66 10.54 3.30 -3.57
N GLU A 67 10.61 3.87 -2.37
CA GLU A 67 11.67 4.81 -1.99
C GLU A 67 12.45 4.22 -0.82
N ALA A 68 13.78 4.26 -0.91
CA ALA A 68 14.66 3.91 0.20
C ALA A 68 15.28 5.17 0.78
N MET A 69 15.27 5.27 2.11
CA MET A 69 15.80 6.41 2.86
C MET A 69 16.89 5.94 3.80
N ALA A 70 18.02 6.64 3.79
CA ALA A 70 19.09 6.43 4.76
C ALA A 70 18.69 7.00 6.15
N PRO A 71 19.37 6.60 7.24
CA PRO A 71 19.07 7.08 8.58
C PRO A 71 19.15 8.60 8.77
N ASP A 72 19.88 9.29 7.90
CA ASP A 72 20.01 10.76 7.88
C ASP A 72 18.90 11.45 7.06
N GLY A 73 17.99 10.69 6.44
CA GLY A 73 16.91 11.20 5.61
C GLY A 73 17.31 11.50 4.17
N SER A 74 18.48 11.09 3.70
CA SER A 74 18.83 11.14 2.28
C SER A 74 18.21 9.97 1.49
N ALA A 75 17.88 10.19 0.22
CA ALA A 75 17.35 9.15 -0.66
C ALA A 75 18.48 8.20 -1.12
N VAL A 76 18.18 6.90 -1.16
CA VAL A 76 19.09 5.84 -1.60
C VAL A 76 18.58 5.27 -2.92
N THR A 77 19.48 5.10 -3.88
CA THR A 77 19.16 4.44 -5.15
C THR A 77 18.91 2.95 -4.91
N LEU A 78 17.75 2.47 -5.37
CA LEU A 78 17.42 1.05 -5.42
C LEU A 78 18.02 0.43 -6.68
N GLU A 79 18.60 -0.76 -6.54
CA GLU A 79 19.18 -1.57 -7.62
C GLU A 79 18.21 -2.66 -8.10
#